data_AF-A0A820ZK44-F1
#
_entry.id   AF-A0A820ZK44-F1
#
_cell.length_a   1.000
_cell.length_b   1.000
_cell.length_c   1.000
_cell.angle_alpha   90.00
_cell.angle_beta   90.00
_cell.angle_gamma   90.00
#
_symmetry.space_group_name_H-M   'P 1'
#
loop_
_entity.id
_entity.type
_entity.pdbx_description
1 polymer ?
#
loop_
_entity_poly.entity_id
_entity_poly.type
_entity_poly.pdbx_seq_one_letter_code
_entity_poly.pdbx_strand_id
1 'polypeptide(L)'
;VVARMNGATQKIEQLEGDRLSVTELIQQTMDSITELKQRLQTQQIERETLIVDNKDNFQRKAQIELELQDLQGETEQRDVKREELKKELIKYDRLLTESEQHLAKILPNYDALRHEEEQKTAQRDLAEEKRKELFAKRGRGNQFTSKEDRDKWIRLELKSLNKAIHDKREQMQRLKKDLEDETIKSREIEEQLRQIVDNGNEQRSHMDNVNTRVRDLRQKKSDIAAQKTELARKETQLHMQLSQTRDELRKCQDTLRSVMNKGATSGADGLQRLLRQFADENRNQDIIHAYHGTLIENIECDPAFYTAVEVIAGNRLNYHIVDTDVIATRLVKEFNVARQRGEIHFLPLNVLDVQHNTLSHINGASPLIDQLQWVPKVEKAVRHVFNRIMLCEDFNSATRTARQYDVDCVTLDGDQVQRKGALTGGYIDRKISRLELQRSIKQLRATLNKYEEEYEKLRQEITHIDNEHNNIMTELQREDMKSKKNWDNYEQMKSDSKHLQSELDRIIAHRPTKVN
;
A
#
# COMPACT_ATOMS: atom_id res chain seq x y z
N VAL A 1 -51.20 -47.49 49.93
CA VAL A 1 -49.88 -46.81 50.12
C VAL A 1 -49.01 -46.93 48.88
N VAL A 2 -48.79 -48.13 48.34
CA VAL A 2 -47.98 -48.38 47.13
C VAL A 2 -48.45 -47.61 45.87
N ALA A 3 -49.75 -47.51 45.61
CA ALA A 3 -50.28 -46.74 44.46
C ALA A 3 -50.05 -45.21 44.57
N ARG A 4 -49.98 -44.65 45.79
CA ARG A 4 -49.63 -43.23 46.01
C ARG A 4 -48.12 -43.00 45.88
N MET A 5 -47.29 -44.00 46.20
CA MET A 5 -45.85 -43.91 46.00
C MET A 5 -45.47 -44.00 44.51
N ASN A 6 -46.13 -44.86 43.73
CA ASN A 6 -45.89 -44.96 42.28
C ASN A 6 -46.32 -43.69 41.52
N GLY A 7 -47.42 -43.04 41.94
CA GLY A 7 -47.82 -41.75 41.37
C GLY A 7 -46.90 -40.60 41.77
N ALA A 8 -46.21 -40.70 42.92
CA ALA A 8 -45.22 -39.72 43.35
C ALA A 8 -43.89 -39.89 42.60
N THR A 9 -43.44 -41.12 42.35
CA THR A 9 -42.23 -41.37 41.55
C THR A 9 -42.40 -40.99 40.09
N GLN A 10 -43.54 -41.29 39.45
CA GLN A 10 -43.83 -40.81 38.09
C GLN A 10 -43.85 -39.28 37.99
N LYS A 11 -44.34 -38.60 39.03
CA LYS A 11 -44.36 -37.14 39.08
C LYS A 11 -42.98 -36.54 39.34
N ILE A 12 -42.10 -37.25 40.05
CA ILE A 12 -40.69 -36.89 40.23
C ILE A 12 -39.92 -37.07 38.91
N GLU A 13 -40.11 -38.17 38.18
CA GLU A 13 -39.50 -38.37 36.85
C GLU A 13 -39.96 -37.31 35.84
N GLN A 14 -41.25 -36.95 35.83
CA GLN A 14 -41.74 -35.83 35.02
C GLN A 14 -41.10 -34.50 35.42
N LEU A 15 -41.01 -34.21 36.72
CA LEU A 15 -40.38 -32.98 37.21
C LEU A 15 -38.87 -32.94 36.93
N GLU A 16 -38.17 -34.07 36.94
CA GLU A 16 -36.76 -34.17 36.56
C GLU A 16 -36.54 -34.00 35.06
N GLY A 17 -37.42 -34.58 34.23
CA GLY A 17 -37.44 -34.35 32.79
C GLY A 17 -37.72 -32.88 32.44
N ASP A 18 -38.70 -32.27 33.09
CA ASP A 18 -39.00 -30.84 32.96
C ASP A 18 -37.80 -29.99 33.40
N ARG A 19 -37.14 -30.35 34.52
CA ARG A 19 -35.94 -29.65 35.00
C ARG A 19 -34.78 -29.75 34.02
N LEU A 20 -34.55 -30.91 33.42
CA LEU A 20 -33.54 -31.13 32.38
C LEU A 20 -33.82 -30.28 31.14
N SER A 21 -35.07 -30.28 30.66
CA SER A 21 -35.48 -29.45 29.52
C SER A 21 -35.29 -27.96 29.81
N VAL A 22 -35.62 -27.51 31.02
CA VAL A 22 -35.43 -26.12 31.45
C VAL A 22 -33.94 -25.78 31.54
N THR A 23 -33.10 -26.67 32.06
CA THR A 23 -31.64 -26.44 32.07
C THR A 23 -31.03 -26.40 30.68
N GLU A 24 -31.52 -27.21 29.75
CA GLU A 24 -31.06 -27.22 28.36
C GLU A 24 -31.48 -25.92 27.63
N LEU A 25 -32.71 -25.46 27.88
CA LEU A 25 -33.20 -24.16 27.40
C LEU A 25 -32.39 -22.99 28.00
N ILE A 26 -32.03 -23.06 29.28
CA ILE A 26 -31.17 -22.07 29.96
C ILE A 26 -29.77 -22.06 29.32
N GLN A 27 -29.21 -23.22 28.99
CA GLN A 27 -27.90 -23.30 28.35
C GLN A 27 -27.93 -22.72 26.93
N GLN A 28 -28.93 -23.10 26.12
CA GLN A 28 -29.12 -22.57 24.77
C GLN A 28 -29.32 -21.04 24.78
N THR A 29 -30.08 -20.53 25.75
CA THR A 29 -30.27 -19.08 25.90
C THR A 29 -29.01 -18.39 26.39
N MET A 30 -28.20 -19.01 27.25
CA MET A 30 -26.88 -18.48 27.65
C MET A 30 -25.90 -18.43 26.48
N ASP A 31 -25.84 -19.47 25.65
CA ASP A 31 -25.00 -19.51 24.46
C ASP A 31 -25.45 -18.43 23.46
N SER A 32 -26.77 -18.30 23.25
CA SER A 32 -27.35 -17.22 22.43
C SER A 32 -27.02 -15.82 22.98
N ILE A 33 -27.05 -15.63 24.31
CA ILE A 33 -26.70 -14.36 24.96
C ILE A 33 -25.22 -14.06 24.78
N THR A 34 -24.34 -15.05 24.86
CA THR A 34 -22.89 -14.84 24.65
C THR A 34 -22.58 -14.50 23.20
N GLU A 35 -23.20 -15.17 22.24
CA GLU A 35 -23.10 -14.84 20.81
C GLU A 35 -23.63 -13.42 20.53
N LEU A 36 -24.80 -13.07 21.07
CA LEU A 36 -25.37 -11.73 20.94
C LEU A 36 -24.49 -10.65 21.58
N LYS A 37 -23.83 -10.93 22.72
CA LYS A 37 -22.87 -10.01 23.35
C LYS A 37 -21.63 -9.80 22.48
N GLN A 38 -21.11 -10.85 21.84
CA GLN A 38 -19.98 -10.74 20.92
C GLN A 38 -20.35 -9.95 19.66
N ARG A 39 -21.54 -10.19 19.10
CA ARG A 39 -22.09 -9.39 17.98
C ARG A 39 -22.28 -7.93 18.37
N LEU A 40 -22.77 -7.66 19.59
CA LEU A 40 -22.90 -6.29 20.10
C LEU A 40 -21.55 -5.59 20.23
N GLN A 41 -20.52 -6.27 20.76
CA GLN A 41 -19.17 -5.71 20.88
C GLN A 41 -18.54 -5.41 19.53
N THR A 42 -18.65 -6.32 18.57
CA THR A 42 -18.15 -6.11 17.20
C THR A 42 -18.86 -4.93 16.52
N GLN A 43 -20.19 -4.84 16.64
CA GLN A 43 -20.95 -3.69 16.14
C GLN A 43 -20.62 -2.38 16.87
N GLN A 44 -20.30 -2.41 18.17
CA GLN A 44 -19.88 -1.22 18.90
C GLN A 44 -18.53 -0.68 18.41
N ILE A 45 -17.57 -1.57 18.18
CA ILE A 45 -16.26 -1.21 17.62
C ILE A 45 -16.43 -0.67 16.20
N GLU A 46 -17.24 -1.33 15.37
CA GLU A 46 -17.53 -0.89 14.00
C GLU A 46 -18.22 0.49 13.98
N ARG A 47 -19.13 0.74 14.93
CA ARG A 47 -19.74 2.06 15.09
C ARG A 47 -18.71 3.11 15.50
N GLU A 48 -17.79 2.79 16.40
CA GLU A 48 -16.74 3.72 16.82
C GLU A 48 -15.78 4.03 15.66
N THR A 49 -15.37 3.03 14.87
CA THR A 49 -14.56 3.25 13.68
C THR A 49 -15.30 4.11 12.65
N LEU A 50 -16.58 3.84 12.41
CA LEU A 50 -17.39 4.65 11.49
C LEU A 50 -17.58 6.09 11.98
N ILE A 51 -17.65 6.34 13.29
CA ILE A 51 -17.71 7.70 13.85
C ILE A 51 -16.41 8.45 13.59
N VAL A 52 -15.26 7.78 13.77
CA VAL A 52 -13.94 8.37 13.47
C VAL A 52 -13.82 8.66 11.97
N ASP A 53 -14.14 7.70 11.12
CA ASP A 53 -14.10 7.87 9.66
C ASP A 53 -15.04 8.99 9.19
N ASN A 54 -16.24 9.10 9.77
CA ASN A 54 -17.18 10.16 9.42
C ASN A 54 -16.67 11.54 9.87
N LYS A 55 -15.96 11.61 11.00
CA LYS A 55 -15.32 12.85 11.47
C LYS A 55 -14.18 13.27 10.54
N ASP A 56 -13.34 12.34 10.11
CA ASP A 56 -12.24 12.60 9.16
C ASP A 56 -12.79 12.98 7.79
N ASN A 57 -13.82 12.30 7.30
CA ASN A 57 -14.50 12.64 6.05
C ASN A 57 -15.18 14.01 6.11
N PHE A 58 -15.78 14.38 7.25
CA PHE A 58 -16.36 15.70 7.45
C PHE A 58 -15.28 16.79 7.43
N GLN A 59 -14.13 16.58 8.07
CA GLN A 59 -12.99 17.51 8.02
C GLN A 59 -12.45 17.67 6.60
N ARG A 60 -12.25 16.56 5.87
CA ARG A 60 -11.82 16.59 4.46
C ARG A 60 -12.83 17.30 3.57
N LYS A 61 -14.12 17.02 3.74
CA LYS A 61 -15.18 17.68 2.99
C LYS A 61 -15.18 19.19 3.24
N ALA A 62 -15.12 19.62 4.50
CA ALA A 62 -15.07 21.04 4.85
C ALA A 62 -13.82 21.73 4.28
N GLN A 63 -12.67 21.05 4.28
CA GLN A 63 -11.45 21.57 3.69
C GLN A 63 -11.56 21.73 2.17
N ILE A 64 -12.12 20.72 1.48
CA ILE A 64 -12.37 20.79 0.04
C ILE A 64 -13.40 21.88 -0.29
N GLU A 65 -14.47 22.03 0.49
CA GLU A 65 -15.48 23.08 0.29
C GLU A 65 -14.88 24.48 0.44
N LEU A 66 -14.00 24.70 1.42
CA LEU A 66 -13.26 25.96 1.57
C LEU A 66 -12.33 26.23 0.38
N GLU A 67 -11.54 25.24 -0.04
CA GLU A 67 -10.66 25.36 -1.21
C GLU A 67 -11.46 25.65 -2.49
N LEU A 68 -12.61 25.02 -2.66
CA LEU A 68 -13.49 25.22 -3.82
C LEU A 68 -14.10 26.63 -3.80
N GLN A 69 -14.48 27.13 -2.63
CA GLN A 69 -15.00 28.49 -2.46
C GLN A 69 -13.91 29.55 -2.72
N ASP A 70 -12.69 29.32 -2.24
CA ASP A 70 -11.54 30.19 -2.52
C ASP A 70 -11.20 30.22 -4.01
N LEU A 71 -11.16 29.05 -4.67
CA LEU A 71 -10.92 28.95 -6.11
C LEU A 71 -12.03 29.61 -6.93
N GLN A 72 -13.30 29.45 -6.53
CA GLN A 72 -14.42 30.14 -7.19
C GLN A 72 -14.28 31.66 -7.04
N GLY A 73 -13.95 32.15 -5.84
CA GLY A 73 -13.71 33.57 -5.60
C GLY A 73 -12.54 34.12 -6.44
N GLU A 74 -11.43 33.39 -6.55
CA GLU A 74 -10.32 33.76 -7.43
C GLU A 74 -10.72 33.77 -8.91
N THR A 75 -11.57 32.83 -9.33
CA THR A 75 -12.02 32.72 -10.72
C THR A 75 -12.96 33.88 -11.08
N GLU A 76 -13.92 34.21 -10.21
CA GLU A 76 -14.80 35.36 -10.39
C GLU A 76 -14.02 36.68 -10.42
N GLN A 77 -13.07 36.87 -9.51
CA GLN A 77 -12.21 38.07 -9.52
C GLN A 77 -11.38 38.17 -10.81
N ARG A 78 -10.86 37.04 -11.30
CA ARG A 78 -10.14 36.98 -12.58
C ARG A 78 -11.05 37.31 -13.75
N ASP A 79 -12.28 36.81 -13.77
CA ASP A 79 -13.23 37.06 -14.84
C ASP A 79 -13.69 38.52 -14.88
N VAL A 80 -13.99 39.12 -13.72
CA VAL A 80 -14.29 40.56 -13.60
C VAL A 80 -13.12 41.39 -14.14
N LYS A 81 -11.89 41.09 -13.70
CA LYS A 81 -10.69 41.79 -14.16
C LYS A 81 -10.44 41.59 -15.65
N ARG A 82 -10.74 40.41 -16.19
CA ARG A 82 -10.65 40.12 -17.62
C ARG A 82 -11.67 40.92 -18.43
N GLU A 83 -12.89 41.10 -17.92
CA GLU A 83 -13.91 41.93 -18.56
C GLU A 83 -13.58 43.42 -18.50
N GLU A 84 -13.04 43.91 -17.38
CA GLU A 84 -12.51 45.28 -17.28
C GLU A 84 -11.41 45.53 -18.30
N LEU A 85 -10.40 44.64 -18.36
CA LEU A 85 -9.31 44.74 -19.32
C LEU A 85 -9.82 44.67 -20.77
N LYS A 86 -10.82 43.83 -21.08
CA LYS A 86 -11.44 43.81 -22.42
C LYS A 86 -12.12 45.12 -22.76
N LYS A 87 -12.84 45.74 -21.82
CA LYS A 87 -13.47 47.06 -22.02
C LYS A 87 -12.43 48.14 -22.24
N GLU A 88 -11.34 48.13 -21.48
CA GLU A 88 -10.20 49.03 -21.68
C GLU A 88 -9.57 48.83 -23.06
N LEU A 89 -9.34 47.58 -23.47
CA LEU A 89 -8.75 47.25 -24.77
C LEU A 89 -9.62 47.74 -25.93
N ILE A 90 -10.94 47.54 -25.87
CA ILE A 90 -11.88 48.07 -26.86
C ILE A 90 -11.88 49.61 -26.88
N LYS A 91 -11.78 50.25 -25.70
CA LYS A 91 -11.70 51.71 -25.60
C LYS A 91 -10.41 52.24 -26.23
N TYR A 92 -9.28 51.61 -25.94
CA TYR A 92 -7.99 51.98 -26.51
C TYR A 92 -7.94 51.73 -28.01
N ASP A 93 -8.46 50.60 -28.52
CA ASP A 93 -8.54 50.33 -29.96
C ASP A 93 -9.36 51.40 -30.69
N ARG A 94 -10.51 51.82 -30.13
CA ARG A 94 -11.30 52.92 -30.71
C ARG A 94 -10.51 54.22 -30.74
N LEU A 95 -9.85 54.56 -29.64
CA LEU A 95 -9.02 55.76 -29.53
C LEU A 95 -7.84 55.73 -30.50
N LEU A 96 -7.22 54.57 -30.67
CA LEU A 96 -6.13 54.33 -31.62
C LEU A 96 -6.65 54.52 -33.04
N THR A 97 -7.77 53.89 -33.40
CA THR A 97 -8.40 54.02 -34.71
C THR A 97 -8.80 55.47 -35.01
N GLU A 98 -9.40 56.18 -34.05
CA GLU A 98 -9.77 57.60 -34.19
C GLU A 98 -8.53 58.48 -34.33
N SER A 99 -7.50 58.24 -33.53
CA SER A 99 -6.24 58.99 -33.61
C SER A 99 -5.49 58.71 -34.92
N GLU A 100 -5.45 57.47 -35.41
CA GLU A 100 -4.87 57.10 -36.70
C GLU A 100 -5.64 57.74 -37.86
N GLN A 101 -6.97 57.76 -37.81
CA GLN A 101 -7.78 58.45 -38.83
C GLN A 101 -7.58 59.96 -38.79
N HIS A 102 -7.47 60.56 -37.61
CA HIS A 102 -7.13 61.99 -37.47
C HIS A 102 -5.72 62.26 -37.99
N LEU A 103 -4.74 61.41 -37.67
CA LEU A 103 -3.37 61.51 -38.15
C LEU A 103 -3.33 61.39 -39.66
N ALA A 104 -4.04 60.42 -40.25
CA ALA A 104 -4.10 60.20 -41.69
C ALA A 104 -4.73 61.38 -42.45
N LYS A 105 -5.64 62.13 -41.82
CA LYS A 105 -6.20 63.38 -42.38
C LYS A 105 -5.26 64.58 -42.21
N ILE A 106 -4.58 64.66 -41.08
CA ILE A 106 -3.73 65.81 -40.73
C ILE A 106 -2.36 65.70 -41.39
N LEU A 107 -1.73 64.53 -41.44
CA LEU A 107 -0.43 64.28 -42.06
C LEU A 107 -0.28 64.86 -43.46
N PRO A 108 -1.16 64.57 -44.44
CA PRO A 108 -1.00 65.13 -45.78
C PRO A 108 -1.15 66.65 -45.81
N ASN A 109 -2.01 67.22 -44.96
CA ASN A 109 -2.16 68.68 -44.85
C ASN A 109 -0.96 69.31 -44.15
N TYR A 110 -0.44 68.69 -43.09
CA TYR A 110 0.76 69.11 -42.37
C TYR A 110 1.99 69.01 -43.26
N ASP A 111 2.17 67.91 -43.98
CA ASP A 111 3.27 67.72 -44.93
C ASP A 111 3.18 68.73 -46.07
N ALA A 112 1.98 69.02 -46.60
CA ALA A 112 1.79 70.06 -47.60
C ALA A 112 2.11 71.47 -47.06
N LEU A 113 1.58 71.82 -45.88
CA LEU A 113 1.84 73.10 -45.21
C LEU A 113 3.30 73.24 -44.79
N ARG A 114 3.93 72.17 -44.33
CA ARG A 114 5.35 72.12 -43.98
C ARG A 114 6.20 72.25 -45.23
N HIS A 115 5.83 71.59 -46.32
CA HIS A 115 6.57 71.72 -47.57
C HIS A 115 6.42 73.15 -48.14
N GLU A 116 5.25 73.76 -48.00
CA GLU A 116 5.02 75.17 -48.36
C GLU A 116 5.78 76.12 -47.42
N GLU A 117 5.79 75.88 -46.11
CA GLU A 117 6.55 76.63 -45.12
C GLU A 117 8.05 76.50 -45.37
N GLU A 118 8.58 75.29 -45.59
CA GLU A 118 9.97 75.06 -45.99
C GLU A 118 10.31 75.79 -47.29
N GLN A 119 9.41 75.81 -48.29
CA GLN A 119 9.63 76.59 -49.51
C GLN A 119 9.60 78.10 -49.26
N LYS A 120 8.65 78.61 -48.47
CA LYS A 120 8.53 80.04 -48.13
C LYS A 120 9.67 80.50 -47.23
N THR A 121 10.10 79.67 -46.30
CA THR A 121 11.23 79.88 -45.39
C THR A 121 12.53 79.83 -46.17
N ALA A 122 12.72 78.87 -47.09
CA ALA A 122 13.85 78.89 -48.01
C ALA A 122 13.84 80.14 -48.91
N GLN A 123 12.69 80.56 -49.44
CA GLN A 123 12.56 81.80 -50.22
C GLN A 123 12.85 83.05 -49.37
N ARG A 124 12.35 83.08 -48.13
CA ARG A 124 12.61 84.15 -47.17
C ARG A 124 14.08 84.21 -46.82
N ASP A 125 14.70 83.08 -46.50
CA ASP A 125 16.10 82.99 -46.13
C ASP A 125 16.97 83.38 -47.31
N LEU A 126 16.63 82.97 -48.53
CA LEU A 126 17.33 83.37 -49.74
C LEU A 126 17.12 84.87 -50.05
N ALA A 127 15.93 85.41 -49.78
CA ALA A 127 15.64 86.84 -49.89
C ALA A 127 16.33 87.66 -48.79
N GLU A 128 16.44 87.14 -47.57
CA GLU A 128 17.09 87.76 -46.43
C GLU A 128 18.60 87.68 -46.56
N GLU A 129 19.13 86.57 -47.09
CA GLU A 129 20.51 86.42 -47.49
C GLU A 129 20.83 87.39 -48.63
N LYS A 130 19.99 87.50 -49.66
CA LYS A 130 20.10 88.56 -50.68
C LYS A 130 20.00 89.96 -50.09
N ARG A 131 19.11 90.19 -49.11
CA ARG A 131 18.94 91.49 -48.44
C ARG A 131 20.17 91.81 -47.60
N LYS A 132 20.70 90.85 -46.83
CA LYS A 132 21.94 90.94 -46.06
C LYS A 132 23.13 91.12 -46.98
N GLU A 133 23.17 90.44 -48.12
CA GLU A 133 24.20 90.60 -49.15
C GLU A 133 24.10 91.98 -49.80
N LEU A 134 22.91 92.50 -50.08
CA LEU A 134 22.67 93.84 -50.62
C LEU A 134 22.97 94.93 -49.59
N PHE A 135 22.60 94.76 -48.32
CA PHE A 135 22.99 95.67 -47.22
C PHE A 135 24.49 95.58 -46.93
N ALA A 136 25.08 94.40 -46.98
CA ALA A 136 26.52 94.22 -46.91
C ALA A 136 27.19 94.85 -48.13
N LYS A 137 26.63 94.76 -49.35
CA LYS A 137 27.13 95.47 -50.55
C LYS A 137 26.98 96.99 -50.41
N ARG A 138 25.86 97.47 -49.84
CA ARG A 138 25.60 98.90 -49.56
C ARG A 138 26.49 99.44 -48.43
N GLY A 139 26.83 98.61 -47.45
CA GLY A 139 27.76 98.92 -46.34
C GLY A 139 29.23 98.74 -46.70
N ARG A 140 29.57 97.80 -47.59
CA ARG A 140 30.93 97.52 -48.11
C ARG A 140 31.50 98.69 -48.90
N GLY A 141 30.64 99.57 -49.44
CA GLY A 141 31.06 100.83 -50.09
C GLY A 141 31.80 101.79 -49.14
N ASN A 142 31.54 101.71 -47.82
CA ASN A 142 32.15 102.57 -46.79
C ASN A 142 32.94 101.79 -45.72
N GLN A 143 33.08 100.46 -45.80
CA GLN A 143 33.64 99.67 -44.70
C GLN A 143 35.16 99.45 -44.75
N PHE A 144 35.80 99.70 -45.89
CA PHE A 144 37.25 99.57 -46.03
C PHE A 144 37.80 100.76 -46.82
N THR A 145 38.61 101.58 -46.15
CA THR A 145 39.27 102.78 -46.71
C THR A 145 40.45 102.45 -47.63
N SER A 146 40.94 101.21 -47.63
CA SER A 146 42.02 100.71 -48.50
C SER A 146 41.79 99.25 -48.94
N LYS A 147 42.38 98.85 -50.07
CA LYS A 147 42.40 97.45 -50.55
C LYS A 147 43.04 96.50 -49.54
N GLU A 148 44.02 96.99 -48.77
CA GLU A 148 44.75 96.19 -47.77
C GLU A 148 43.91 95.82 -46.55
N ASP A 149 43.02 96.71 -46.09
CA ASP A 149 42.13 96.45 -44.94
C ASP A 149 41.04 95.42 -45.30
N ARG A 150 40.55 95.46 -46.55
CA ARG A 150 39.65 94.45 -47.11
C ARG A 150 40.33 93.07 -47.14
N ASP A 151 41.55 93.00 -47.65
CA ASP A 151 42.30 91.73 -47.75
C ASP A 151 42.71 91.17 -46.37
N LYS A 152 42.91 92.04 -45.37
CA LYS A 152 43.12 91.59 -43.97
C LYS A 152 41.85 90.99 -43.37
N TRP A 153 40.69 91.63 -43.54
CA TRP A 153 39.42 91.12 -43.05
C TRP A 153 39.04 89.79 -43.72
N ILE A 154 39.16 89.69 -45.05
CA ILE A 154 38.92 88.45 -45.79
C ILE A 154 39.84 87.31 -45.30
N ARG A 155 41.13 87.61 -45.05
CA ARG A 155 42.07 86.61 -44.51
C ARG A 155 41.70 86.14 -43.11
N LEU A 156 41.21 87.03 -42.25
CA LEU A 156 40.75 86.67 -40.90
C LEU A 156 39.46 85.84 -40.94
N GLU A 157 38.51 86.19 -41.79
CA GLU A 157 37.25 85.46 -41.95
C GLU A 157 37.47 84.08 -42.59
N LEU A 158 38.33 83.99 -43.60
CA LEU A 158 38.76 82.70 -44.16
C LEU A 158 39.44 81.82 -43.10
N LYS A 159 40.22 82.42 -42.18
CA LYS A 159 40.86 81.69 -41.09
C LYS A 159 39.84 81.19 -40.07
N SER A 160 38.81 81.96 -39.74
CA SER A 160 37.74 81.55 -38.82
C SER A 160 36.90 80.42 -39.42
N LEU A 161 36.49 80.57 -40.69
CA LEU A 161 35.69 79.58 -41.40
C LEU A 161 36.47 78.27 -41.63
N ASN A 162 37.75 78.34 -42.00
CA ASN A 162 38.57 77.14 -42.14
C ASN A 162 38.76 76.41 -40.80
N LYS A 163 38.87 77.15 -39.69
CA LYS A 163 38.89 76.54 -38.35
C LYS A 163 37.56 75.86 -38.04
N ALA A 164 36.43 76.52 -38.29
CA ALA A 164 35.11 75.93 -38.09
C ALA A 164 34.87 74.68 -38.95
N ILE A 165 35.32 74.68 -40.21
CA ILE A 165 35.26 73.51 -41.11
C ILE A 165 36.14 72.38 -40.58
N HIS A 166 37.34 72.68 -40.08
CA HIS A 166 38.23 71.68 -39.48
C HIS A 166 37.59 71.05 -38.23
N ASP A 167 37.12 71.88 -37.29
CA ASP A 167 36.47 71.43 -36.06
C ASP A 167 35.23 70.58 -36.37
N LYS A 168 34.44 70.95 -37.38
CA LYS A 168 33.28 70.16 -37.84
C LYS A 168 33.66 68.86 -38.53
N ARG A 169 34.74 68.83 -39.32
CA ARG A 169 35.26 67.58 -39.93
C ARG A 169 35.78 66.62 -38.86
N GLU A 170 36.46 67.14 -37.83
CA GLU A 170 36.93 66.32 -36.71
C GLU A 170 35.75 65.76 -35.89
N GLN A 171 34.73 66.60 -35.62
CA GLN A 171 33.47 66.13 -35.00
C GLN A 171 32.79 65.04 -35.83
N MET A 172 32.71 65.20 -37.15
CA MET A 172 32.14 64.18 -38.04
C MET A 172 32.93 62.86 -38.03
N GLN A 173 34.27 62.92 -37.99
CA GLN A 173 35.09 61.71 -37.92
C GLN A 173 34.92 60.97 -36.60
N ARG A 174 34.87 61.71 -35.47
CA ARG A 174 34.58 61.12 -34.14
C ARG A 174 33.21 60.44 -34.11
N LEU A 175 32.17 61.17 -34.53
CA LEU A 175 30.80 60.62 -34.61
C LEU A 175 30.67 59.41 -35.54
N LYS A 176 31.41 59.38 -36.66
CA LYS A 176 31.44 58.19 -37.55
C LYS A 176 32.05 56.98 -36.86
N LYS A 177 33.16 57.16 -36.15
CA LYS A 177 33.82 56.09 -35.40
C LYS A 177 32.93 55.58 -34.27
N ASP A 178 32.31 56.50 -33.52
CA ASP A 178 31.36 56.15 -32.45
C ASP A 178 30.16 55.36 -33.02
N LEU A 179 29.65 55.73 -34.20
CA LEU A 179 28.57 54.99 -34.86
C LEU A 179 29.01 53.59 -35.30
N GLU A 180 30.22 53.44 -35.84
CA GLU A 180 30.78 52.13 -36.20
C GLU A 180 30.95 51.24 -34.96
N ASP A 181 31.54 51.76 -33.88
CA ASP A 181 31.74 51.04 -32.63
C ASP A 181 30.38 50.59 -32.01
N GLU A 182 29.37 51.46 -32.01
CA GLU A 182 28.01 51.10 -31.55
C GLU A 182 27.31 50.09 -32.48
N THR A 183 27.58 50.12 -33.79
CA THR A 183 27.04 49.08 -34.70
C THR A 183 27.64 47.71 -34.47
N ILE A 184 28.93 47.63 -34.14
CA ILE A 184 29.62 46.38 -33.81
C ILE A 184 29.07 45.82 -32.49
N LYS A 185 28.99 46.64 -31.44
CA LYS A 185 28.43 46.24 -30.14
C LYS A 185 26.99 45.74 -30.23
N SER A 186 26.13 46.46 -30.96
CA SER A 186 24.74 46.05 -31.19
C SER A 186 24.67 44.66 -31.83
N ARG A 187 25.55 44.36 -32.78
CA ARG A 187 25.58 43.07 -33.47
C ARG A 187 26.08 41.94 -32.58
N GLU A 188 27.08 42.21 -31.74
CA GLU A 188 27.58 41.26 -30.75
C GLU A 188 26.51 40.91 -29.70
N ILE A 189 25.80 41.93 -29.19
CA ILE A 189 24.70 41.74 -28.23
C ILE A 189 23.55 40.96 -28.87
N GLU A 190 23.16 41.27 -30.11
CA GLU A 190 22.13 40.52 -30.84
C GLU A 190 22.50 39.03 -31.01
N GLU A 191 23.77 38.73 -31.27
CA GLU A 191 24.25 37.35 -31.41
C GLU A 191 24.23 36.61 -30.07
N GLN A 192 24.69 37.27 -28.99
CA GLN A 192 24.61 36.71 -27.63
C GLN A 192 23.14 36.47 -27.22
N LEU A 193 22.25 37.39 -27.56
CA LEU A 193 20.82 37.26 -27.29
C LEU A 193 20.22 36.03 -28.01
N ARG A 194 20.55 35.83 -29.30
CA ARG A 194 20.13 34.63 -30.05
C ARG A 194 20.60 33.35 -29.37
N GLN A 195 21.87 33.26 -29.01
CA GLN A 195 22.43 32.07 -28.37
C GLN A 195 21.77 31.77 -27.01
N ILE A 196 21.50 32.79 -26.19
CA ILE A 196 20.83 32.61 -24.89
C ILE A 196 19.37 32.16 -25.08
N VAL A 197 18.67 32.69 -26.08
CA VAL A 197 17.29 32.29 -26.39
C VAL A 197 17.23 30.84 -26.87
N ASP A 198 18.13 30.42 -27.77
CA ASP A 198 18.19 29.05 -28.27
C ASP A 198 18.50 28.05 -27.14
N ASN A 199 19.53 28.33 -26.35
CA ASN A 199 19.87 27.51 -25.17
C ASN A 199 18.72 27.50 -24.15
N GLY A 200 17.98 28.61 -24.00
CA GLY A 200 16.83 28.72 -23.11
C GLY A 200 15.66 27.84 -23.56
N ASN A 201 15.43 27.74 -24.87
CA ASN A 201 14.42 26.84 -25.45
C ASN A 201 14.80 25.36 -25.25
N GLU A 202 16.07 25.00 -25.42
CA GLU A 202 16.54 23.64 -25.12
C GLU A 202 16.37 23.28 -23.65
N GLN A 203 16.75 24.18 -22.73
CA GLN A 203 16.56 23.96 -21.29
C GLN A 203 15.08 23.84 -20.91
N ARG A 204 14.19 24.59 -21.57
CA ARG A 204 12.74 24.45 -21.37
C ARG A 204 12.24 23.07 -21.77
N SER A 205 12.69 22.54 -22.92
CA SER A 205 12.35 21.17 -23.36
C SER A 205 12.86 20.11 -22.37
N HIS A 206 14.10 20.25 -21.87
CA HIS A 206 14.63 19.39 -20.83
C HIS A 206 13.84 19.46 -19.53
N MET A 207 13.40 20.66 -19.12
CA MET A 207 12.56 20.85 -17.94
C MET A 207 11.19 20.18 -18.09
N ASP A 208 10.54 20.30 -19.25
CA ASP A 208 9.25 19.65 -19.51
C ASP A 208 9.35 18.11 -19.45
N ASN A 209 10.45 17.55 -19.96
CA ASN A 209 10.72 16.11 -19.87
C ASN A 209 10.94 15.64 -18.43
N VAL A 210 11.75 16.37 -17.65
CA VAL A 210 11.98 16.07 -16.22
C VAL A 210 10.69 16.21 -15.41
N ASN A 211 9.91 17.27 -15.64
CA ASN A 211 8.62 17.48 -14.97
C ASN A 211 7.62 16.36 -15.28
N THR A 212 7.59 15.89 -16.53
CA THR A 212 6.76 14.73 -16.91
C THR A 212 7.20 13.48 -16.16
N ARG A 213 8.52 13.23 -16.09
CA ARG A 213 9.05 12.10 -15.32
C ARG A 213 8.76 12.18 -13.83
N VAL A 214 8.86 13.37 -13.23
CA VAL A 214 8.49 13.61 -11.82
C VAL A 214 7.01 13.33 -11.60
N ARG A 215 6.13 13.76 -12.51
CA ARG A 215 4.69 13.45 -12.44
C ARG A 215 4.43 11.95 -12.48
N ASP A 216 5.07 11.23 -13.40
CA ASP A 216 4.92 9.77 -13.51
C ASP A 216 5.40 9.04 -12.25
N LEU A 217 6.55 9.46 -11.69
CA LEU A 217 7.07 8.90 -10.44
C LEU A 217 6.17 9.20 -9.25
N ARG A 218 5.55 10.38 -9.19
CA ARG A 218 4.56 10.72 -8.15
C ARG A 218 3.31 9.86 -8.25
N GLN A 219 2.83 9.58 -9.47
CA GLN A 219 1.71 8.67 -9.67
C GLN A 219 2.06 7.26 -9.20
N LYS A 220 3.20 6.71 -9.65
CA LYS A 220 3.66 5.39 -9.20
C LYS A 220 3.84 5.30 -7.69
N LYS A 221 4.36 6.35 -7.04
CA LYS A 221 4.43 6.42 -5.58
C LYS A 221 3.05 6.31 -4.93
N SER A 222 2.05 7.00 -5.48
CA SER A 222 0.67 6.92 -4.99
C SER A 222 0.10 5.51 -5.15
N ASP A 223 0.34 4.87 -6.29
CA ASP A 223 -0.14 3.51 -6.57
C ASP A 223 0.49 2.49 -5.63
N ILE A 224 1.81 2.57 -5.40
CA ILE A 224 2.53 1.72 -4.45
C ILE A 224 2.05 1.99 -3.00
N ALA A 225 1.80 3.24 -2.63
CA ALA A 225 1.26 3.55 -1.32
C ALA A 225 -0.13 2.91 -1.11
N ALA A 226 -0.99 2.93 -2.12
CA ALA A 226 -2.28 2.25 -2.08
C ALA A 226 -2.11 0.73 -1.93
N GLN A 227 -1.21 0.11 -2.71
CA GLN A 227 -0.90 -1.32 -2.58
C GLN A 227 -0.39 -1.68 -1.18
N LYS A 228 0.48 -0.85 -0.60
CA LYS A 228 0.98 -1.05 0.77
C LYS A 228 -0.13 -1.00 1.81
N THR A 229 -1.08 -0.07 1.69
CA THR A 229 -2.23 -0.02 2.59
C THR A 229 -3.12 -1.27 2.48
N GLU A 230 -3.28 -1.80 1.27
CA GLU A 230 -4.06 -3.02 1.03
C GLU A 230 -3.36 -4.27 1.59
N LEU A 231 -2.04 -4.39 1.39
CA LEU A 231 -1.24 -5.47 1.97
C LEU A 231 -1.25 -5.43 3.50
N ALA A 232 -1.15 -4.24 4.11
CA ALA A 232 -1.22 -4.09 5.56
C ALA A 232 -2.59 -4.50 6.14
N ARG A 233 -3.69 -4.26 5.41
CA ARG A 233 -5.02 -4.76 5.79
C ARG A 233 -5.08 -6.28 5.75
N LYS A 234 -4.58 -6.89 4.67
CA LYS A 234 -4.49 -8.35 4.53
C LYS A 234 -3.63 -8.97 5.63
N GLU A 235 -2.50 -8.33 5.97
CA GLU A 235 -1.61 -8.80 7.04
C GLU A 235 -2.32 -8.79 8.39
N THR A 236 -3.01 -7.69 8.71
CA THR A 236 -3.77 -7.57 9.96
C THR A 236 -4.89 -8.60 10.04
N GLN A 237 -5.62 -8.81 8.93
CA GLN A 237 -6.68 -9.81 8.85
C GLN A 237 -6.15 -11.23 9.04
N LEU A 238 -5.07 -11.59 8.34
CA LEU A 238 -4.48 -12.92 8.41
C LEU A 238 -3.84 -13.17 9.78
N HIS A 239 -3.20 -12.15 10.38
CA HIS A 239 -2.70 -12.21 11.74
C HIS A 239 -3.83 -12.46 12.75
N MET A 240 -4.98 -11.81 12.59
CA MET A 240 -6.16 -12.06 13.42
C MET A 240 -6.66 -13.50 13.27
N GLN A 241 -6.76 -14.01 12.03
CA GLN A 241 -7.16 -15.40 11.76
C GLN A 241 -6.17 -16.41 12.36
N LEU A 242 -4.87 -16.15 12.28
CA LEU A 242 -3.83 -16.95 12.92
C LEU A 242 -3.98 -16.96 14.44
N SER A 243 -4.19 -15.79 15.06
CA SER A 243 -4.40 -15.69 16.50
C SER A 243 -5.64 -16.46 16.95
N GLN A 244 -6.76 -16.29 16.24
CA GLN A 244 -8.02 -17.00 16.53
C GLN A 244 -7.85 -18.51 16.40
N THR A 245 -7.27 -18.98 15.29
CA THR A 245 -7.03 -20.41 15.06
C THR A 245 -6.08 -21.00 16.11
N ARG A 246 -5.05 -20.24 16.54
CA ARG A 246 -4.14 -20.64 17.63
C ARG A 246 -4.87 -20.75 18.96
N ASP A 247 -5.74 -19.79 19.29
CA ASP A 247 -6.52 -19.79 20.52
C ASP A 247 -7.55 -20.93 20.53
N GLU A 248 -8.23 -21.19 19.41
CA GLU A 248 -9.13 -22.32 19.24
C GLU A 248 -8.42 -23.67 19.36
N LEU A 249 -7.25 -23.79 18.72
CA LEU A 249 -6.40 -24.97 18.83
C LEU A 249 -5.99 -25.22 20.28
N ARG A 250 -5.57 -24.16 20.98
CA ARG A 250 -5.20 -24.22 22.40
C ARG A 250 -6.38 -24.66 23.27
N LYS A 251 -7.57 -24.06 23.06
CA LYS A 251 -8.80 -24.44 23.79
C LYS A 251 -9.13 -25.91 23.55
N CYS A 252 -9.13 -26.39 22.31
CA CYS A 252 -9.40 -27.78 21.99
C CYS A 252 -8.37 -28.73 22.62
N GLN A 253 -7.08 -28.36 22.59
CA GLN A 253 -6.02 -29.12 23.25
C GLN A 253 -6.19 -29.16 24.76
N ASP A 254 -6.52 -28.04 25.40
CA ASP A 254 -6.72 -27.97 26.85
C ASP A 254 -7.98 -28.74 27.29
N THR A 255 -9.06 -28.72 26.49
CA THR A 255 -10.24 -29.58 26.72
C THR A 255 -9.90 -31.06 26.52
N LEU A 256 -9.13 -31.43 25.50
CA LEU A 256 -8.69 -32.83 25.34
C LEU A 256 -7.82 -33.26 26.54
N ARG A 257 -6.93 -32.39 27.02
CA ARG A 257 -6.07 -32.64 28.19
C ARG A 257 -6.85 -32.81 29.48
N SER A 258 -7.97 -32.11 29.67
CA SER A 258 -8.79 -32.22 30.88
C SER A 258 -9.57 -33.54 30.94
N VAL A 259 -9.92 -34.11 29.79
CA VAL A 259 -10.63 -35.38 29.65
C VAL A 259 -9.66 -36.58 29.68
N MET A 260 -8.42 -36.40 29.23
CA MET A 260 -7.41 -37.45 29.25
C MET A 260 -6.85 -37.71 30.66
N ASN A 261 -6.38 -38.94 30.89
CA ASN A 261 -5.67 -39.30 32.13
C ASN A 261 -4.43 -38.42 32.31
N LYS A 262 -4.32 -37.74 33.47
CA LYS A 262 -3.20 -36.85 33.81
C LYS A 262 -1.82 -37.50 33.62
N GLY A 263 -1.68 -38.80 33.89
CA GLY A 263 -0.45 -39.56 33.67
C GLY A 263 -0.06 -39.64 32.19
N ALA A 264 -1.02 -40.02 31.34
CA ALA A 264 -0.84 -40.12 29.89
C ALA A 264 -0.61 -38.74 29.24
N THR A 265 -1.35 -37.71 29.68
CA THR A 265 -1.18 -36.34 29.19
C THR A 265 0.21 -35.79 29.50
N SER A 266 0.68 -35.96 30.73
CA SER A 266 2.03 -35.52 31.13
C SER A 266 3.12 -36.27 30.34
N GLY A 267 2.90 -37.57 30.10
CA GLY A 267 3.80 -38.42 29.33
C GLY A 267 3.90 -37.97 27.87
N ALA A 268 2.76 -37.73 27.22
CA ALA A 268 2.70 -37.23 25.85
C ALA A 268 3.37 -35.86 25.70
N ASP A 269 3.14 -34.92 26.64
CA ASP A 269 3.79 -33.61 26.64
C ASP A 269 5.31 -33.72 26.86
N GLY A 270 5.75 -34.59 27.77
CA GLY A 270 7.17 -34.87 28.00
C GLY A 270 7.86 -35.46 26.79
N LEU A 271 7.19 -36.39 26.09
CA LEU A 271 7.70 -37.01 24.88
C LEU A 271 7.76 -36.02 23.72
N GLN A 272 6.73 -35.18 23.55
CA GLN A 272 6.73 -34.10 22.56
C GLN A 272 7.88 -33.12 22.79
N ARG A 273 8.16 -32.72 24.04
CA ARG A 273 9.32 -31.86 24.37
C ARG A 273 10.64 -32.52 24.01
N LEU A 274 10.80 -33.81 24.33
CA LEU A 274 12.00 -34.57 24.00
C LEU A 274 12.22 -34.68 22.49
N LEU A 275 11.15 -34.98 21.74
CA LEU A 275 11.20 -35.06 20.27
C LEU A 275 11.54 -33.71 19.63
N ARG A 276 11.01 -32.60 20.16
CA ARG A 276 11.40 -31.24 19.72
C ARG A 276 12.86 -30.95 20.00
N GLN A 277 13.35 -31.29 21.20
CA GLN A 277 14.76 -31.13 21.53
C GLN A 277 15.67 -31.94 20.59
N PHE A 278 15.29 -33.17 20.25
CA PHE A 278 16.02 -33.98 19.27
C PHE A 278 16.02 -33.35 17.88
N ALA A 279 14.90 -32.76 17.45
CA ALA A 279 14.81 -32.04 16.19
C ALA A 279 15.70 -30.78 16.17
N ASP A 280 15.65 -29.98 17.24
CA ASP A 280 16.42 -28.73 17.38
C ASP A 280 17.94 -28.99 17.45
N GLU A 281 18.36 -30.05 18.16
CA GLU A 281 19.76 -30.46 18.27
C GLU A 281 20.25 -31.29 17.07
N ASN A 282 19.37 -31.60 16.10
CA ASN A 282 19.65 -32.52 14.99
C ASN A 282 20.21 -33.89 15.43
N ARG A 283 19.76 -34.39 16.58
CA ARG A 283 20.19 -35.67 17.17
C ARG A 283 19.08 -36.70 17.02
N ASN A 284 19.46 -37.98 16.92
CA ASN A 284 18.53 -39.11 16.92
C ASN A 284 17.39 -38.97 15.87
N GLN A 285 17.71 -38.52 14.66
CA GLN A 285 16.72 -38.37 13.59
C GLN A 285 16.04 -39.71 13.21
N ASP A 286 16.74 -40.83 13.43
CA ASP A 286 16.20 -42.19 13.31
C ASP A 286 14.97 -42.41 14.22
N ILE A 287 15.00 -41.86 15.44
CA ILE A 287 13.88 -41.97 16.39
C ILE A 287 12.70 -41.10 15.94
N ILE A 288 12.97 -39.90 15.42
CA ILE A 288 11.94 -38.96 14.99
C ILE A 288 11.16 -39.54 13.80
N HIS A 289 11.86 -40.11 12.82
CA HIS A 289 11.21 -40.71 11.64
C HIS A 289 10.43 -41.98 11.95
N ALA A 290 10.83 -42.71 12.99
CA ALA A 290 10.20 -43.98 13.37
C ALA A 290 9.06 -43.85 14.39
N TYR A 291 8.73 -42.62 14.82
CA TYR A 291 7.64 -42.31 15.72
C TYR A 291 6.43 -41.79 14.94
N HIS A 292 5.28 -42.47 15.06
CA HIS A 292 4.08 -42.18 14.25
C HIS A 292 2.98 -41.42 15.02
N GLY A 293 3.23 -40.97 16.24
CA GLY A 293 2.20 -40.34 17.07
C GLY A 293 1.41 -41.34 17.91
N THR A 294 0.28 -40.90 18.46
CA THR A 294 -0.62 -41.77 19.25
C THR A 294 -1.66 -42.46 18.38
N LEU A 295 -2.28 -43.52 18.90
CA LEU A 295 -3.32 -44.25 18.17
C LEU A 295 -4.51 -43.35 17.82
N ILE A 296 -4.94 -42.46 18.72
CA ILE A 296 -6.03 -41.50 18.48
C ILE A 296 -5.75 -40.51 17.34
N GLU A 297 -4.48 -40.20 17.06
CA GLU A 297 -4.08 -39.33 15.94
C GLU A 297 -4.16 -40.03 14.58
N ASN A 298 -4.13 -41.36 14.58
CA ASN A 298 -3.98 -42.19 13.38
C ASN A 298 -5.24 -42.98 12.99
N ILE A 299 -6.34 -42.81 13.73
CA ILE A 299 -7.64 -43.43 13.43
C ILE A 299 -8.71 -42.35 13.20
N GLU A 300 -9.63 -42.62 12.28
CA GLU A 300 -10.81 -41.80 12.01
C GLU A 300 -12.05 -42.70 11.90
N CYS A 301 -13.20 -42.21 12.30
CA CYS A 301 -14.48 -42.92 12.16
C CYS A 301 -15.65 -41.93 12.09
N ASP A 302 -16.83 -42.45 11.75
CA ASP A 302 -18.08 -41.68 11.76
C ASP A 302 -18.45 -41.26 13.20
N PRO A 303 -18.92 -40.01 13.43
CA PRO A 303 -19.43 -39.56 14.73
C PRO A 303 -20.40 -40.53 15.43
N ALA A 304 -21.18 -41.30 14.67
CA ALA A 304 -22.10 -42.30 15.23
C ALA A 304 -21.39 -43.38 16.08
N PHE A 305 -20.10 -43.64 15.83
CA PHE A 305 -19.32 -44.68 16.51
C PHE A 305 -18.34 -44.14 17.56
N TYR A 306 -18.27 -42.82 17.79
CA TYR A 306 -17.28 -42.23 18.70
C TYR A 306 -17.35 -42.81 20.11
N THR A 307 -18.56 -42.91 20.68
CA THR A 307 -18.74 -43.47 22.02
C THR A 307 -18.28 -44.93 22.10
N ALA A 308 -18.67 -45.76 21.13
CA ALA A 308 -18.29 -47.17 21.09
C ALA A 308 -16.76 -47.35 21.00
N VAL A 309 -16.10 -46.59 20.14
CA VAL A 309 -14.64 -46.65 19.94
C VAL A 309 -13.88 -46.12 21.16
N GLU A 310 -14.35 -45.02 21.75
CA GLU A 310 -13.70 -44.40 22.92
C GLU A 310 -13.74 -45.28 24.17
N VAL A 311 -14.88 -45.92 24.42
CA VAL A 311 -15.06 -46.76 25.61
C VAL A 311 -14.23 -48.03 25.50
N ILE A 312 -14.35 -48.74 24.36
CA ILE A 312 -13.72 -50.05 24.20
C ILE A 312 -12.19 -49.95 24.11
N ALA A 313 -11.66 -48.87 23.51
CA ALA A 313 -10.22 -48.64 23.44
C ALA A 313 -9.68 -47.95 24.70
N GLY A 314 -10.47 -47.10 25.36
CA GLY A 314 -10.14 -46.46 26.63
C GLY A 314 -8.79 -45.73 26.61
N ASN A 315 -7.86 -46.17 27.47
CA ASN A 315 -6.50 -45.61 27.53
C ASN A 315 -5.60 -46.04 26.37
N ARG A 316 -5.93 -47.13 25.65
CA ARG A 316 -5.14 -47.63 24.52
C ARG A 316 -5.10 -46.65 23.35
N LEU A 317 -6.09 -45.75 23.27
CA LEU A 317 -6.09 -44.62 22.31
C LEU A 317 -4.89 -43.69 22.48
N ASN A 318 -4.34 -43.58 23.70
CA ASN A 318 -3.19 -42.72 23.99
C ASN A 318 -1.85 -43.45 23.81
N TYR A 319 -1.85 -44.70 23.36
CA TYR A 319 -0.60 -45.43 23.16
C TYR A 319 0.14 -44.91 21.92
N HIS A 320 1.45 -44.76 22.05
CA HIS A 320 2.35 -44.23 21.05
C HIS A 320 2.80 -45.32 20.08
N ILE A 321 2.68 -45.08 18.78
CA ILE A 321 3.03 -46.05 17.74
C ILE A 321 4.46 -45.79 17.27
N VAL A 322 5.28 -46.84 17.24
CA VAL A 322 6.69 -46.79 16.80
C VAL A 322 7.03 -47.98 15.92
N ASP A 323 8.02 -47.84 15.03
CA ASP A 323 8.39 -48.92 14.12
C ASP A 323 8.93 -50.17 14.84
N THR A 324 9.81 -49.96 15.83
CA THR A 324 10.50 -51.06 16.52
C THR A 324 10.51 -50.92 18.04
N ASP A 325 10.55 -52.06 18.72
CA ASP A 325 10.75 -52.19 20.18
C ASP A 325 12.10 -51.62 20.64
N VAL A 326 13.13 -51.68 19.80
CA VAL A 326 14.43 -51.04 20.03
C VAL A 326 14.26 -49.53 20.20
N ILE A 327 13.48 -48.90 19.32
CA ILE A 327 13.20 -47.45 19.35
C ILE A 327 12.32 -47.10 20.55
N ALA A 328 11.30 -47.92 20.86
CA ALA A 328 10.50 -47.78 22.08
C ALA A 328 11.38 -47.77 23.34
N THR A 329 12.29 -48.74 23.45
CA THR A 329 13.19 -48.88 24.60
C THR A 329 14.14 -47.68 24.72
N ARG A 330 14.64 -47.19 23.58
CA ARG A 330 15.51 -46.01 23.55
C ARG A 330 14.75 -44.76 23.97
N LEU A 331 13.53 -44.55 23.48
CA LEU A 331 12.67 -43.45 23.89
C LEU A 331 12.39 -43.46 25.39
N VAL A 332 12.12 -44.63 25.97
CA VAL A 332 11.93 -44.75 27.43
C VAL A 332 13.21 -44.39 28.20
N LYS A 333 14.38 -44.85 27.74
CA LYS A 333 15.68 -44.50 28.36
C LYS A 333 15.91 -42.99 28.34
N GLU A 334 15.75 -42.37 27.18
CA GLU A 334 15.94 -40.92 27.02
C GLU A 334 14.90 -40.12 27.82
N PHE A 335 13.65 -40.57 27.87
CA PHE A 335 12.59 -39.95 28.69
C PHE A 335 12.94 -39.97 30.19
N ASN A 336 13.50 -41.09 30.67
CA ASN A 336 13.94 -41.23 32.06
C ASN A 336 15.20 -40.40 32.37
N VAL A 337 16.18 -40.37 31.46
CA VAL A 337 17.40 -39.54 31.58
C VAL A 337 17.03 -38.06 31.65
N ALA A 338 16.10 -37.63 30.81
CA ALA A 338 15.57 -36.26 30.79
C ALA A 338 14.62 -35.95 31.96
N ARG A 339 14.42 -36.89 32.90
CA ARG A 339 13.55 -36.76 34.09
C ARG A 339 12.15 -36.22 33.76
N GLN A 340 11.61 -36.62 32.60
CA GLN A 340 10.26 -36.22 32.21
C GLN A 340 9.21 -36.92 33.08
N ARG A 341 8.11 -36.24 33.36
CA ARG A 341 7.02 -36.75 34.20
C ARG A 341 5.92 -37.36 33.33
N GLY A 342 5.29 -38.42 33.82
CA GLY A 342 4.12 -39.05 33.19
C GLY A 342 4.35 -40.48 32.77
N GLU A 343 3.30 -41.07 32.19
CA GLU A 343 3.27 -42.47 31.74
C GLU A 343 3.22 -42.49 30.22
N ILE A 344 4.12 -43.28 29.62
CA ILE A 344 4.17 -43.50 28.17
C ILE A 344 4.05 -45.00 27.88
N HIS A 345 3.14 -45.35 26.98
CA HIS A 345 2.93 -46.71 26.51
C HIS A 345 3.20 -46.76 25.01
N PHE A 346 3.99 -47.74 24.57
CA PHE A 346 4.37 -47.88 23.17
C PHE A 346 3.76 -49.12 22.52
N LEU A 347 3.44 -49.01 21.24
CA LEU A 347 2.97 -50.07 20.34
C LEU A 347 4.03 -50.28 19.23
N PRO A 348 5.03 -51.15 19.45
CA PRO A 348 6.08 -51.42 18.48
C PRO A 348 5.60 -52.32 17.34
N LEU A 349 5.51 -51.78 16.12
CA LEU A 349 4.92 -52.44 14.95
C LEU A 349 5.63 -53.75 14.53
N ASN A 350 6.90 -53.93 14.90
CA ASN A 350 7.66 -55.16 14.61
C ASN A 350 7.31 -56.34 15.53
N VAL A 351 6.95 -56.10 16.80
CA VAL A 351 6.66 -57.15 17.79
C VAL A 351 5.17 -57.46 17.90
N LEU A 352 4.30 -56.54 17.46
CA LEU A 352 2.85 -56.77 17.49
C LEU A 352 2.46 -57.97 16.61
N ASP A 353 2.01 -59.05 17.27
CA ASP A 353 1.39 -60.19 16.63
C ASP A 353 -0.07 -59.87 16.30
N VAL A 354 -0.42 -59.99 15.03
CA VAL A 354 -1.75 -59.68 14.51
C VAL A 354 -2.26 -60.89 13.76
N GLN A 355 -3.09 -61.68 14.43
CA GLN A 355 -3.82 -62.76 13.78
C GLN A 355 -4.86 -62.19 12.82
N HIS A 356 -4.84 -62.63 11.57
CA HIS A 356 -5.84 -62.29 10.57
C HIS A 356 -7.11 -63.11 10.81
N ASN A 357 -7.77 -62.88 11.94
CA ASN A 357 -9.08 -63.46 12.22
C ASN A 357 -10.11 -62.49 11.68
N THR A 358 -10.57 -62.72 10.45
CA THR A 358 -11.75 -62.04 9.92
C THR A 358 -12.97 -62.53 10.67
N LEU A 359 -13.43 -61.74 11.65
CA LEU A 359 -14.73 -61.94 12.27
C LEU A 359 -15.81 -61.81 11.20
N SER A 360 -16.70 -62.79 11.12
CA SER A 360 -17.83 -62.74 10.17
C SER A 360 -18.91 -61.81 10.70
N HIS A 361 -19.63 -61.16 9.78
CA HIS A 361 -20.83 -60.41 10.13
C HIS A 361 -21.91 -61.39 10.60
N ILE A 362 -22.51 -61.10 11.74
CA ILE A 362 -23.57 -61.92 12.35
C ILE A 362 -24.81 -61.03 12.48
N ASN A 363 -26.01 -61.63 12.46
CA ASN A 363 -27.25 -60.86 12.63
C ASN A 363 -27.22 -60.05 13.93
N GLY A 364 -27.19 -58.71 13.81
CA GLY A 364 -27.13 -57.77 14.93
C GLY A 364 -25.72 -57.50 15.50
N ALA A 365 -24.64 -57.96 14.83
CA ALA A 365 -23.27 -57.65 15.21
C ALA A 365 -22.30 -57.56 14.00
N SER A 366 -21.53 -56.48 13.92
CA SER A 366 -20.49 -56.25 12.90
C SER A 366 -19.12 -55.99 13.54
N PRO A 367 -17.99 -56.35 12.90
CA PRO A 367 -16.68 -56.01 13.41
C PRO A 367 -16.50 -54.49 13.54
N LEU A 368 -16.05 -53.99 14.69
CA LEU A 368 -15.88 -52.55 14.90
C LEU A 368 -14.77 -51.98 14.00
N ILE A 369 -13.76 -52.79 13.70
CA ILE A 369 -12.63 -52.41 12.85
C ILE A 369 -13.07 -52.01 11.43
N ASP A 370 -14.17 -52.56 10.91
CA ASP A 370 -14.67 -52.25 9.57
C ASP A 370 -15.25 -50.82 9.48
N GLN A 371 -15.56 -50.21 10.62
CA GLN A 371 -16.05 -48.83 10.73
C GLN A 371 -14.93 -47.81 10.98
N LEU A 372 -13.67 -48.26 11.07
CA LEU A 372 -12.52 -47.41 11.29
C LEU A 372 -11.76 -47.15 9.97
N GLN A 373 -11.23 -45.96 9.83
CA GLN A 373 -10.28 -45.58 8.79
C GLN A 373 -8.93 -45.29 9.45
N TRP A 374 -7.83 -45.73 8.85
CA TRP A 374 -6.49 -45.54 9.40
C TRP A 374 -5.43 -45.35 8.32
N VAL A 375 -4.27 -44.82 8.73
CA VAL A 375 -3.10 -44.72 7.87
C VAL A 375 -2.48 -46.12 7.67
N PRO A 376 -2.21 -46.59 6.43
CA PRO A 376 -1.73 -47.96 6.20
C PRO A 376 -0.50 -48.38 7.02
N LYS A 377 0.39 -47.43 7.32
CA LYS A 377 1.60 -47.68 8.14
C LYS A 377 1.29 -48.16 9.56
N VAL A 378 0.14 -47.79 10.13
CA VAL A 378 -0.23 -48.13 11.52
C VAL A 378 -1.18 -49.32 11.62
N GLU A 379 -1.47 -50.00 10.51
CA GLU A 379 -2.48 -51.06 10.45
C GLU A 379 -2.30 -52.14 11.54
N LYS A 380 -1.06 -52.57 11.80
CA LYS A 380 -0.78 -53.56 12.85
C LYS A 380 -1.19 -53.09 14.24
N ALA A 381 -0.98 -51.80 14.56
CA ALA A 381 -1.38 -51.22 15.83
C ALA A 381 -2.90 -51.13 15.97
N VAL A 382 -3.58 -50.70 14.89
CA VAL A 382 -5.05 -50.62 14.86
C VAL A 382 -5.67 -52.01 15.02
N ARG A 383 -5.19 -52.99 14.25
CA ARG A 383 -5.66 -54.37 14.37
C ARG A 383 -5.35 -54.96 15.75
N HIS A 384 -4.19 -54.70 16.34
CA HIS A 384 -3.90 -55.20 17.68
C HIS A 384 -4.94 -54.74 18.73
N VAL A 385 -5.44 -53.51 18.61
CA VAL A 385 -6.45 -52.96 19.53
C VAL A 385 -7.88 -53.37 19.15
N PHE A 386 -8.23 -53.37 17.87
CA PHE A 386 -9.62 -53.47 17.40
C PHE A 386 -10.04 -54.81 16.76
N ASN A 387 -9.11 -55.72 16.49
CA ASN A 387 -9.38 -56.94 15.70
C ASN A 387 -10.28 -57.98 16.38
N ARG A 388 -10.43 -57.93 17.71
CA ARG A 388 -11.32 -58.85 18.47
C ARG A 388 -12.52 -58.14 19.09
N ILE A 389 -12.98 -57.05 18.45
CA ILE A 389 -14.09 -56.23 18.94
C ILE A 389 -15.26 -56.27 17.95
N MET A 390 -16.44 -56.65 18.44
CA MET A 390 -17.70 -56.61 17.70
C MET A 390 -18.59 -55.47 18.20
N LEU A 391 -19.13 -54.68 17.26
CA LEU A 391 -20.19 -53.72 17.51
C LEU A 391 -21.54 -54.43 17.44
N CYS A 392 -22.35 -54.34 18.50
CA CYS A 392 -23.67 -54.96 18.60
C CYS A 392 -24.77 -53.90 18.72
N GLU A 393 -25.98 -54.19 18.23
CA GLU A 393 -27.12 -53.28 18.33
C GLU A 393 -27.60 -53.10 19.78
N ASP A 394 -27.73 -54.22 20.52
CA ASP A 394 -28.25 -54.25 21.88
C ASP A 394 -27.31 -54.95 22.87
N PHE A 395 -27.42 -54.60 24.15
CA PHE A 395 -26.66 -55.22 25.25
C PHE A 395 -26.87 -56.75 25.36
N ASN A 396 -28.10 -57.21 25.11
CA ASN A 396 -28.42 -58.65 25.11
C ASN A 396 -27.72 -59.40 23.97
N SER A 397 -27.64 -58.77 22.80
CA SER A 397 -26.90 -59.30 21.65
C SER A 397 -25.39 -59.32 21.93
N ALA A 398 -24.85 -58.25 22.52
CA ALA A 398 -23.44 -58.19 22.95
C ALA A 398 -23.08 -59.34 23.91
N THR A 399 -23.94 -59.66 24.87
CA THR A 399 -23.69 -60.75 25.83
C THR A 399 -23.69 -62.14 25.18
N ARG A 400 -24.59 -62.38 24.21
CA ARG A 400 -24.64 -63.65 23.46
C ARG A 400 -23.41 -63.80 22.56
N THR A 401 -23.09 -62.76 21.80
CA THR A 401 -21.98 -62.75 20.84
C THR A 401 -20.64 -62.92 21.54
N ALA A 402 -20.42 -62.24 22.67
CA ALA A 402 -19.18 -62.34 23.44
C ALA A 402 -18.90 -63.78 23.93
N ARG A 403 -19.94 -64.49 24.39
CA ARG A 403 -19.82 -65.89 24.87
C ARG A 403 -19.62 -66.89 23.74
N GLN A 404 -20.31 -66.69 22.62
CA GLN A 404 -20.31 -67.64 21.50
C GLN A 404 -19.02 -67.57 20.68
N TYR A 405 -18.44 -66.39 20.52
CA TYR A 405 -17.30 -66.15 19.62
C TYR A 405 -15.99 -65.79 20.33
N ASP A 406 -15.97 -65.73 21.68
CA ASP A 406 -14.80 -65.33 22.49
C ASP A 406 -14.21 -63.97 22.06
N VAL A 407 -15.11 -62.99 21.87
CA VAL A 407 -14.79 -61.63 21.41
C VAL A 407 -15.27 -60.59 22.43
N ASP A 408 -14.62 -59.44 22.44
CA ASP A 408 -15.08 -58.29 23.21
C ASP A 408 -16.20 -57.60 22.39
N CYS A 409 -17.31 -57.26 23.04
CA CYS A 409 -18.47 -56.65 22.36
C CYS A 409 -18.74 -55.26 22.95
N VAL A 410 -19.18 -54.33 22.11
CA VAL A 410 -19.59 -52.98 22.51
C VAL A 410 -20.87 -52.57 21.78
N THR A 411 -21.72 -51.79 22.42
CA THR A 411 -22.92 -51.18 21.82
C THR A 411 -22.65 -49.74 21.38
N LEU A 412 -23.54 -49.16 20.56
CA LEU A 412 -23.45 -47.75 20.16
C LEU A 412 -23.49 -46.80 21.37
N ASP A 413 -24.21 -47.18 22.43
CA ASP A 413 -24.35 -46.39 23.64
C ASP A 413 -23.14 -46.50 24.58
N GLY A 414 -22.18 -47.38 24.28
CA GLY A 414 -20.93 -47.55 25.03
C GLY A 414 -20.94 -48.65 26.09
N ASP A 415 -22.02 -49.44 26.20
CA ASP A 415 -22.01 -50.62 27.06
C ASP A 415 -21.12 -51.72 26.45
N GLN A 416 -20.22 -52.28 27.25
CA GLN A 416 -19.25 -53.28 26.82
C GLN A 416 -19.36 -54.61 27.60
N VAL A 417 -19.12 -55.70 26.87
CA VAL A 417 -19.01 -57.06 27.40
C VAL A 417 -17.66 -57.62 27.01
N GLN A 418 -16.80 -57.86 28.00
CA GLN A 418 -15.51 -58.51 27.76
C GLN A 418 -15.70 -60.00 27.53
N ARG A 419 -14.82 -60.62 26.74
CA ARG A 419 -14.83 -62.07 26.46
C ARG A 419 -14.78 -62.94 27.72
N LYS A 420 -14.15 -62.44 28.80
CA LYS A 420 -14.05 -63.09 30.11
C LYS A 420 -15.32 -62.92 30.98
N GLY A 421 -16.38 -62.33 30.43
CA GLY A 421 -17.67 -62.17 31.09
C GLY A 421 -17.80 -60.94 31.98
N ALA A 422 -16.82 -60.02 31.97
CA ALA A 422 -16.96 -58.74 32.66
C ALA A 422 -17.92 -57.84 31.88
N LEU A 423 -18.97 -57.37 32.55
CA LEU A 423 -19.96 -56.44 32.01
C LEU A 423 -19.64 -55.05 32.54
N THR A 424 -19.58 -54.05 31.66
CA THR A 424 -19.39 -52.66 32.06
C THR A 424 -20.36 -51.80 31.27
N GLY A 425 -21.17 -51.04 31.98
CA GLY A 425 -22.12 -50.10 31.39
C GLY A 425 -22.29 -48.90 32.29
N GLY A 426 -22.95 -47.87 31.78
CA GLY A 426 -23.20 -46.63 32.51
C GLY A 426 -23.51 -45.45 31.59
N TYR A 427 -23.90 -44.34 32.20
CA TYR A 427 -24.15 -43.11 31.45
C TYR A 427 -22.83 -42.43 31.09
N ILE A 428 -22.58 -42.31 29.78
CA ILE A 428 -21.44 -41.57 29.23
C ILE A 428 -21.95 -40.22 28.76
N ASP A 429 -21.32 -39.15 29.24
CA ASP A 429 -21.64 -37.81 28.77
C ASP A 429 -21.16 -37.64 27.33
N ARG A 430 -22.11 -37.60 26.39
CA ARG A 430 -21.84 -37.44 24.95
C ARG A 430 -21.38 -36.03 24.58
N LYS A 431 -21.41 -35.07 25.51
CA LYS A 431 -21.04 -33.67 25.25
C LYS A 431 -19.57 -33.48 24.93
N ILE A 432 -18.69 -34.40 25.35
CA ILE A 432 -17.25 -34.28 25.13
C ILE A 432 -16.68 -35.59 24.59
N SER A 433 -16.54 -35.68 23.26
CA SER A 433 -15.86 -36.79 22.60
C SER A 433 -14.37 -36.49 22.41
N ARG A 434 -13.51 -37.43 22.80
CA ARG A 434 -12.05 -37.35 22.62
C ARG A 434 -11.66 -37.41 21.14
N LEU A 435 -12.33 -38.26 20.37
CA LEU A 435 -12.11 -38.42 18.92
C LEU A 435 -12.52 -37.16 18.15
N GLU A 436 -13.66 -36.56 18.53
CA GLU A 436 -14.11 -35.29 17.94
C GLU A 436 -13.12 -34.14 18.21
N LEU A 437 -12.66 -34.01 19.46
CA LEU A 437 -11.64 -33.03 19.82
C LEU A 437 -10.33 -33.26 19.06
N GLN A 438 -9.89 -34.52 18.93
CA GLN A 438 -8.68 -34.85 18.19
C GLN A 438 -8.81 -34.54 16.68
N ARG A 439 -9.97 -34.82 16.09
CA ARG A 439 -10.27 -34.46 14.70
C ARG A 439 -10.23 -32.94 14.51
N SER A 440 -10.84 -32.20 15.43
CA SER A 440 -10.83 -30.73 15.43
C SER A 440 -9.41 -30.18 15.55
N ILE A 441 -8.58 -30.76 16.43
CA ILE A 441 -7.15 -30.40 16.56
C ILE A 441 -6.40 -30.66 15.26
N LYS A 442 -6.62 -31.79 14.59
CA LYS A 442 -5.98 -32.12 13.31
C LYS A 442 -6.36 -31.12 12.22
N GLN A 443 -7.64 -30.76 12.13
CA GLN A 443 -8.14 -29.76 11.18
C GLN A 443 -7.57 -28.36 11.47
N LEU A 444 -7.62 -27.92 12.73
CA LEU A 444 -7.09 -26.63 13.17
C LEU A 444 -5.57 -26.51 12.96
N ARG A 445 -4.81 -27.61 13.14
CA ARG A 445 -3.38 -27.63 12.78
C ARG A 445 -3.16 -27.48 11.29
N ALA A 446 -3.98 -28.14 10.46
CA ALA A 446 -3.88 -28.02 9.01
C ALA A 446 -4.26 -26.62 8.51
N THR A 447 -5.28 -25.98 9.08
CA THR A 447 -5.64 -24.59 8.73
C THR A 447 -4.59 -23.61 9.22
N LEU A 448 -4.05 -23.79 10.42
CA LEU A 448 -2.96 -22.97 10.95
C LEU A 448 -1.73 -23.02 10.04
N ASN A 449 -1.29 -24.21 9.61
CA ASN A 449 -0.16 -24.33 8.68
C ASN A 449 -0.42 -23.61 7.35
N LYS A 450 -1.64 -23.71 6.79
CA LYS A 450 -2.00 -22.97 5.57
C LYS A 450 -1.92 -21.46 5.76
N TYR A 451 -2.47 -20.94 6.85
CA TYR A 451 -2.39 -19.51 7.16
C TYR A 451 -0.95 -19.05 7.45
N GLU A 452 -0.11 -19.88 8.05
CA GLU A 452 1.32 -19.57 8.24
C GLU A 452 2.08 -19.50 6.91
N GLU A 453 1.80 -20.41 5.97
CA GLU A 453 2.36 -20.36 4.62
C GLU A 453 1.89 -19.12 3.84
N GLU A 454 0.61 -18.76 3.93
CA GLU A 454 0.05 -17.54 3.33
C GLU A 454 0.66 -16.28 3.95
N TYR A 455 0.89 -16.28 5.26
CA TYR A 455 1.48 -15.15 5.97
C TYR A 455 2.93 -14.92 5.55
N GLU A 456 3.71 -15.98 5.38
CA GLU A 456 5.10 -15.86 4.94
C GLU A 456 5.20 -15.35 3.49
N LYS A 457 4.29 -15.78 2.59
CA LYS A 457 4.19 -15.23 1.23
C LYS A 457 3.83 -13.75 1.25
N LEU A 458 2.84 -13.37 2.05
CA LEU A 458 2.42 -11.98 2.18
C LEU A 458 3.56 -11.10 2.72
N ARG A 459 4.34 -11.62 3.68
CA ARG A 459 5.51 -10.93 4.21
C ARG A 459 6.58 -10.69 3.15
N GLN A 460 6.82 -11.67 2.28
CA GLN A 460 7.72 -11.50 1.13
C GLN A 460 7.21 -10.43 0.16
N GLU A 461 5.92 -10.41 -0.14
CA GLU A 461 5.29 -9.37 -0.97
C GLU A 461 5.44 -7.97 -0.36
N ILE A 462 5.20 -7.81 0.96
CA ILE A 462 5.39 -6.54 1.66
C ILE A 462 6.85 -6.07 1.55
N THR A 463 7.83 -6.95 1.78
CA THR A 463 9.24 -6.57 1.66
C THR A 463 9.63 -6.18 0.23
N HIS A 464 9.03 -6.81 -0.78
CA HIS A 464 9.26 -6.46 -2.18
C HIS A 464 8.72 -5.05 -2.48
N ILE A 465 7.47 -4.78 -2.11
CA ILE A 465 6.82 -3.48 -2.31
C ILE A 465 7.52 -2.37 -1.52
N ASP A 466 8.03 -2.65 -0.32
CA ASP A 466 8.81 -1.68 0.45
C ASP A 466 10.13 -1.31 -0.23
N ASN A 467 10.81 -2.29 -0.85
CA ASN A 467 12.01 -2.03 -1.64
C ASN A 467 11.69 -1.21 -2.90
N GLU A 468 10.58 -1.52 -3.60
CA GLU A 468 10.13 -0.72 -4.74
C GLU A 468 9.77 0.71 -4.34
N HIS A 469 9.06 0.90 -3.22
CA HIS A 469 8.74 2.22 -2.68
C HIS A 469 10.01 3.03 -2.39
N ASN A 470 11.00 2.42 -1.76
CA ASN A 470 12.28 3.08 -1.46
C ASN A 470 13.02 3.46 -2.75
N ASN A 471 13.05 2.59 -3.74
CA ASN A 471 13.65 2.88 -5.05
C ASN A 471 12.96 4.08 -5.72
N ILE A 472 11.63 4.08 -5.80
CA ILE A 472 10.86 5.19 -6.37
C ILE A 472 11.11 6.48 -5.60
N MET A 473 11.19 6.43 -4.26
CA MET A 473 11.47 7.62 -3.46
C MET A 473 12.86 8.19 -3.74
N THR A 474 13.88 7.34 -3.90
CA THR A 474 15.23 7.80 -4.28
C THR A 474 15.28 8.36 -5.70
N GLU A 475 14.58 7.74 -6.67
CA GLU A 475 14.47 8.27 -8.03
C GLU A 475 13.76 9.62 -8.05
N LEU A 476 12.66 9.75 -7.31
CA LEU A 476 11.88 10.98 -7.21
C LEU A 476 12.72 12.12 -6.63
N GLN A 477 13.49 11.86 -5.56
CA GLN A 477 14.40 12.86 -4.99
C GLN A 477 15.47 13.30 -6.00
N ARG A 478 16.04 12.37 -6.79
CA ARG A 478 17.03 12.70 -7.83
C ARG A 478 16.41 13.56 -8.93
N GLU A 479 15.23 13.22 -9.41
CA GLU A 479 14.55 13.97 -10.46
C GLU A 479 14.04 15.33 -9.98
N ASP A 480 13.52 15.45 -8.74
CA ASP A 480 13.15 16.73 -8.14
C ASP A 480 14.37 17.66 -7.99
N MET A 481 15.54 17.13 -7.59
CA MET A 481 16.78 17.91 -7.54
C MET A 481 17.24 18.39 -8.92
N LYS A 482 17.16 17.52 -9.94
CA LYS A 482 17.46 17.91 -11.34
C LYS A 482 16.48 18.96 -11.83
N SER A 483 15.19 18.80 -11.55
CA SER A 483 14.14 19.75 -11.92
C SER A 483 14.43 21.13 -11.31
N LYS A 484 14.80 21.19 -10.03
CA LYS A 484 15.13 22.45 -9.35
C LYS A 484 16.36 23.11 -9.97
N LYS A 485 17.44 22.34 -10.21
CA LYS A 485 18.66 22.87 -10.85
C LYS A 485 18.40 23.40 -12.26
N ASN A 486 17.59 22.69 -13.05
CA ASN A 486 17.23 23.12 -14.39
C ASN A 486 16.35 24.39 -14.37
N TRP A 487 15.46 24.51 -13.39
CA TRP A 487 14.65 25.71 -13.18
C TRP A 487 15.51 26.92 -12.79
N ASP A 488 16.44 26.76 -11.84
CA ASP A 488 17.38 27.82 -11.42
C ASP A 488 18.22 28.30 -12.62
N ASN A 489 18.75 27.37 -13.42
CA ASN A 489 19.50 27.69 -14.64
C ASN A 489 18.66 28.45 -15.67
N TYR A 490 17.42 28.01 -15.91
CA TYR A 490 16.51 28.66 -16.83
C TYR A 490 16.16 30.09 -16.37
N GLU A 491 15.95 30.29 -15.08
CA GLU A 491 15.66 31.62 -14.53
C GLU A 491 16.86 32.57 -14.64
N GLN A 492 18.08 32.07 -14.43
CA GLN A 492 19.31 32.82 -14.66
C GLN A 492 19.43 33.24 -16.13
N MET A 493 19.27 32.31 -17.08
CA MET A 493 19.33 32.62 -18.52
C MET A 493 18.26 33.61 -18.95
N LYS A 494 17.06 33.53 -18.37
CA LYS A 494 15.98 34.49 -18.61
C LYS A 494 16.31 35.88 -18.07
N SER A 495 16.98 35.96 -16.93
CA SER A 495 17.48 37.23 -16.38
C SER A 495 18.56 37.84 -17.27
N ASP A 496 19.52 37.04 -17.71
CA ASP A 496 20.61 37.46 -18.59
C ASP A 496 20.08 37.94 -19.96
N SER A 497 19.11 37.22 -20.51
CA SER A 497 18.40 37.62 -21.74
C SER A 497 17.72 38.99 -21.57
N LYS A 498 17.02 39.23 -20.45
CA LYS A 498 16.39 40.53 -20.18
C LYS A 498 17.42 41.66 -20.03
N HIS A 499 18.55 41.39 -19.37
CA HIS A 499 19.62 42.37 -19.21
C HIS A 499 20.18 42.79 -20.58
N LEU A 500 20.57 41.82 -21.41
CA LEU A 500 21.08 42.07 -22.76
C LEU A 500 20.05 42.73 -23.67
N GLN A 501 18.77 42.36 -23.55
CA GLN A 501 17.67 43.04 -24.26
C GLN A 501 17.62 44.52 -23.88
N SER A 502 17.71 44.84 -22.60
CA SER A 502 17.69 46.22 -22.11
C SER A 502 18.91 47.04 -22.55
N GLU A 503 20.09 46.40 -22.65
CA GLU A 503 21.29 47.03 -23.19
C GLU A 503 21.16 47.30 -24.69
N LEU A 504 20.60 46.35 -25.44
CA LEU A 504 20.32 46.51 -26.86
C LEU A 504 19.33 47.66 -27.11
N ASP A 505 18.24 47.72 -26.35
CA ASP A 505 17.23 48.77 -26.45
C ASP A 505 17.83 50.17 -26.15
N ARG A 506 18.76 50.25 -25.18
CA ARG A 506 19.50 51.49 -24.91
C ARG A 506 20.35 51.91 -26.10
N ILE A 507 21.09 50.99 -26.70
CA ILE A 507 21.95 51.27 -27.88
C ILE A 507 21.09 51.72 -29.07
N ILE A 508 19.94 51.07 -29.30
CA ILE A 508 19.00 51.43 -30.35
C ILE A 508 18.41 52.82 -30.11
N ALA A 509 18.01 53.15 -28.88
CA ALA A 509 17.46 54.45 -28.53
C ALA A 509 18.46 55.62 -28.71
N HIS A 510 19.77 55.36 -28.61
CA HIS A 510 20.81 56.36 -28.83
C HIS A 510 21.19 56.54 -30.31
N ARG A 511 20.64 55.74 -31.25
CA ARG A 511 20.86 55.95 -32.69
C ARG A 511 20.01 57.12 -33.20
N PRO A 512 20.62 58.19 -33.76
CA PRO A 512 19.85 59.19 -34.49
C PRO A 512 19.24 58.54 -35.72
N THR A 513 17.90 58.57 -35.82
CA THR A 513 17.15 58.10 -36.99
C THR A 513 17.60 58.89 -38.22
N LYS A 514 18.14 58.18 -39.23
CA LYS A 514 18.40 58.77 -40.55
C LYS A 514 17.07 59.23 -41.15
N VAL A 515 16.87 60.54 -41.18
CA VAL A 515 15.94 61.17 -42.12
C VAL A 515 16.64 61.11 -43.47
N ASN A 516 16.17 60.22 -44.36
CA ASN A 516 16.62 60.15 -45.75
C ASN A 516 16.02 61.28 -46.56
#